data_AF-A0A7X4FP67-F1
#
_entry.id   AF-A0A7X4FP67-F1
#
_cell.length_a   1.000
_cell.length_b   1.000
_cell.length_c   1.000
_cell.angle_alpha   90.00
_cell.angle_beta   90.00
_cell.angle_gamma   90.00
#
_symmetry.space_group_name_H-M   'P 1'
#
loop_
_entity.id
_entity.type
_entity.pdbx_description
1 polymer ?
#
loop_
_entity_poly.entity_id
_entity_poly.type
_entity_poly.pdbx_seq_one_letter_code
_entity_poly.pdbx_strand_id
1 'polypeptide(L)'
;MSYDSPEQLRAFADEHDVTYDLLSDADSAVIREFGILNTLISPDDPEQGAGRSFYGVPFPGVYVTDESGVVTEKFFHRHYATRESAGTIRD
;
A
#
# COMPACT_ATOMS: atom_id res chain seq x y z
N MET A 1 4.28 2.12 -1.34
CA MET A 1 3.94 2.98 -0.19
C MET A 1 3.17 2.15 0.82
N SER A 2 3.54 2.22 2.09
CA SER A 2 2.82 1.57 3.20
C SER A 2 2.91 2.40 4.47
N TYR A 3 2.17 1.99 5.50
CA TYR A 3 2.18 2.61 6.82
C TYR A 3 3.37 2.17 7.70
N ASP A 4 4.25 1.31 7.20
CA ASP A 4 5.41 0.81 7.93
C ASP A 4 6.46 1.92 8.12
N SER A 5 7.19 1.89 9.23
CA SER A 5 8.24 2.88 9.50
C SER A 5 9.41 2.74 8.52
N PRO A 6 10.22 3.79 8.33
CA PRO A 6 11.43 3.70 7.52
C PRO A 6 12.39 2.60 8.00
N GLU A 7 12.47 2.34 9.32
CA GLU A 7 13.32 1.25 9.83
C GLU A 7 12.78 -0.13 9.43
N GLN A 8 11.46 -0.34 9.51
CA GLN A 8 10.82 -1.59 9.10
C GLN A 8 11.00 -1.84 7.60
N LEU A 9 10.80 -0.81 6.77
CA LEU A 9 10.99 -0.91 5.32
C LEU A 9 12.45 -1.18 4.95
N ARG A 10 13.41 -0.58 5.67
CA ARG A 10 14.82 -0.84 5.45
C ARG A 10 15.20 -2.27 5.78
N ALA A 11 14.75 -2.78 6.93
CA ALA A 11 14.98 -4.17 7.31
C ALA A 11 14.38 -5.15 6.29
N PHE A 12 13.16 -4.87 5.81
CA PHE A 12 12.51 -5.66 4.76
C PHE A 12 13.28 -5.61 3.43
N ALA A 13 13.77 -4.43 3.03
CA ALA A 13 14.54 -4.26 1.81
C ALA A 13 15.87 -5.04 1.86
N ASP A 14 16.56 -4.98 3.00
CA ASP A 14 17.82 -5.69 3.25
C ASP A 14 17.60 -7.22 3.28
N GLU A 15 16.48 -7.70 3.85
CA GLU A 15 16.16 -9.13 3.93
C GLU A 15 15.78 -9.75 2.57
N HIS A 16 15.14 -8.97 1.70
CA HIS A 16 14.58 -9.47 0.44
C HIS A 16 15.28 -8.93 -0.82
N ASP A 17 16.45 -8.31 -0.67
CA ASP A 17 17.24 -7.73 -1.77
C ASP A 17 16.40 -6.78 -2.66
N VAL A 18 15.57 -5.92 -2.05
CA VAL A 18 14.69 -5.01 -2.79
C VAL A 18 15.52 -3.91 -3.46
N THR A 19 15.43 -3.82 -4.80
CA THR A 19 16.26 -2.89 -5.60
C THR A 19 15.55 -1.60 -5.98
N TYR A 20 14.39 -1.31 -5.39
CA TYR A 20 13.59 -0.12 -5.65
C TYR A 20 13.20 0.57 -4.34
N ASP A 21 12.90 1.87 -4.42
CA ASP A 21 12.58 2.65 -3.23
C ASP A 21 11.25 2.20 -2.59
N LEU A 22 11.29 2.02 -1.26
CA LEU A 22 10.12 1.78 -0.45
C LEU A 22 9.72 3.08 0.26
N LEU A 23 8.48 3.51 0.06
CA LEU A 23 7.96 4.75 0.63
C LEU A 23 7.18 4.47 1.92
N SER A 24 7.64 5.05 3.03
CA SER A 24 6.93 5.06 4.31
C SER A 24 5.94 6.23 4.37
N ASP A 25 4.72 5.93 4.81
CA ASP A 25 3.67 6.88 5.20
C ASP A 25 3.16 6.48 6.59
N ALA A 26 4.03 6.60 7.60
CA ALA A 26 3.83 6.02 8.94
C ALA A 26 2.51 6.43 9.62
N ASP A 27 2.07 7.68 9.42
CA ASP A 27 0.80 8.19 9.94
C ASP A 27 -0.40 7.91 9.00
N SER A 28 -0.14 7.26 7.88
CA SER A 28 -1.09 7.03 6.79
C SER A 28 -1.71 8.33 6.26
N ALA A 29 -0.98 9.44 6.31
CA ALA A 29 -1.50 10.76 5.95
C ALA A 29 -1.78 10.85 4.45
N VAL A 30 -0.82 10.42 3.63
CA VAL A 30 -0.96 10.38 2.16
C VAL A 30 -1.97 9.31 1.75
N ILE A 31 -1.93 8.13 2.38
CA ILE A 31 -2.90 7.04 2.18
C ILE A 31 -4.35 7.53 2.40
N ARG A 32 -4.57 8.35 3.43
CA ARG A 32 -5.89 8.96 3.73
C ARG A 32 -6.25 10.04 2.73
N GLU A 33 -5.32 10.94 2.40
CA GLU A 33 -5.54 12.02 1.44
C GLU A 33 -5.90 11.48 0.05
N PHE A 34 -5.28 10.39 -0.36
CA PHE A 34 -5.55 9.72 -1.63
C PHE A 34 -6.84 8.87 -1.60
N GLY A 35 -7.49 8.74 -0.44
CA GLY A 35 -8.74 7.99 -0.28
C GLY A 35 -8.58 6.47 -0.41
N ILE A 36 -7.37 5.95 -0.20
CA ILE A 36 -7.05 4.53 -0.41
C ILE A 36 -6.87 3.75 0.90
N LEU A 37 -7.15 4.36 2.06
CA LEU A 37 -7.17 3.65 3.33
C LEU A 37 -8.12 2.44 3.27
N ASN A 38 -7.66 1.28 3.73
CA ASN A 38 -8.51 0.09 3.81
C ASN A 38 -9.53 0.24 4.95
N THR A 39 -10.75 0.61 4.60
CA THR A 39 -11.86 0.81 5.55
C THR A 39 -12.48 -0.48 6.08
N LEU A 40 -12.04 -1.65 5.59
CA LEU A 40 -12.48 -2.95 6.10
C LEU A 40 -11.79 -3.32 7.43
N ILE A 41 -10.72 -2.61 7.78
CA ILE A 41 -9.96 -2.84 9.01
C ILE A 41 -10.33 -1.75 10.00
N SER A 42 -11.00 -2.15 11.08
CA SER A 42 -11.33 -1.27 12.20
C SER A 42 -10.47 -1.63 13.41
N PRO A 43 -9.85 -0.64 14.08
CA PRO A 43 -8.99 -0.88 15.25
C PRO A 43 -9.79 -1.25 16.50
N ASP A 44 -11.12 -1.08 16.43
CA ASP A 44 -12.07 -1.35 17.52
C ASP A 44 -12.96 -2.56 17.21
N ASP A 45 -12.73 -3.27 16.10
CA ASP A 45 -13.46 -4.48 15.75
C ASP A 45 -12.94 -5.65 16.62
N PRO A 46 -13.76 -6.18 17.54
CA PRO A 46 -13.35 -7.25 18.46
C PRO A 46 -13.21 -8.61 17.77
N GLU A 47 -13.84 -8.82 16.60
CA GLU A 47 -13.69 -10.06 15.83
C GLU A 47 -12.39 -10.06 15.02
N GLN A 48 -11.95 -8.88 14.59
CA GLN A 48 -10.65 -8.68 13.95
C GLN A 48 -9.59 -8.38 15.02
N GLY A 49 -9.23 -9.38 15.84
CA GLY A 49 -8.19 -9.23 16.89
C GLY A 49 -6.81 -8.73 16.39
N ALA A 50 -6.55 -8.82 15.08
CA ALA A 50 -5.37 -8.26 14.42
C ALA A 50 -5.60 -6.87 13.80
N GLY A 51 -6.81 -6.32 13.86
CA GLY A 51 -7.25 -5.10 13.20
C GLY A 51 -6.48 -3.85 13.65
N ARG A 52 -6.02 -3.81 14.91
CA ARG A 52 -5.10 -2.75 15.39
C ARG A 52 -3.74 -2.81 14.73
N SER A 53 -3.18 -4.01 14.56
CA SER A 53 -1.86 -4.19 13.97
C SER A 53 -1.84 -3.91 12.47
N PHE A 54 -2.99 -3.94 11.79
CA PHE A 54 -3.11 -3.62 10.36
C PHE A 54 -3.82 -2.29 10.11
N TYR A 55 -4.12 -1.52 11.16
CA TYR A 55 -4.78 -0.23 11.01
C TYR A 55 -3.85 0.76 10.31
N GLY A 56 -4.35 1.43 9.27
CA GLY A 56 -3.54 2.34 8.43
C GLY A 56 -3.11 1.74 7.09
N VAL A 57 -3.26 0.42 6.90
CA VAL A 57 -2.93 -0.20 5.62
C VAL A 57 -3.82 0.33 4.48
N PRO A 58 -3.27 0.64 3.30
CA PRO A 58 -4.08 0.98 2.15
C PRO A 58 -4.74 -0.27 1.55
N PHE A 59 -5.83 -0.08 0.79
CA PHE A 59 -6.23 -1.08 -0.19
C PHE A 59 -5.07 -1.33 -1.16
N PRO A 60 -4.79 -2.59 -1.52
CA PRO A 60 -3.72 -2.90 -2.46
C PRO A 60 -4.02 -2.27 -3.81
N GLY A 61 -3.03 -1.60 -4.38
CA GLY A 61 -3.18 -0.96 -5.67
C GLY A 61 -1.87 -0.44 -6.25
N VAL A 62 -1.97 0.01 -7.49
CA VAL A 62 -0.88 0.54 -8.31
C VAL A 62 -1.33 1.85 -8.92
N TYR A 63 -0.45 2.85 -8.83
CA TYR A 63 -0.51 4.06 -9.63
C TYR A 63 0.53 3.97 -10.73
N VAL A 64 0.14 4.37 -11.95
CA VAL A 64 1.09 4.61 -13.04
C VAL A 64 1.19 6.11 -13.23
N THR A 65 2.41 6.62 -13.35
CA THR A 65 2.69 8.03 -13.61
C THR A 65 3.44 8.21 -14.91
N ASP A 66 3.27 9.38 -15.55
CA ASP A 66 4.14 9.82 -16.63
C ASP A 66 5.51 10.32 -16.10
N GLU A 67 6.37 10.77 -17.02
CA GLU A 67 7.71 11.30 -16.70
C GLU A 67 7.68 12.59 -15.86
N SER A 68 6.53 13.27 -15.79
CA SER A 68 6.31 14.47 -14.98
C SER A 68 5.72 14.13 -13.60
N GLY A 69 5.51 12.84 -13.30
CA GLY A 69 4.91 12.38 -12.04
C GLY A 69 3.39 12.53 -11.98
N VAL A 70 2.73 12.80 -13.12
CA VAL A 70 1.26 12.89 -13.18
C VAL A 70 0.68 11.48 -13.27
N VAL A 71 -0.29 11.16 -12.41
CA VAL A 71 -0.97 9.86 -12.43
C VAL A 71 -1.80 9.72 -13.71
N THR A 72 -1.44 8.75 -14.54
CA THR A 72 -2.15 8.41 -15.78
C THR A 72 -3.18 7.30 -15.56
N GLU A 73 -2.89 6.33 -14.67
CA GLU A 73 -3.74 5.17 -14.42
C GLU A 73 -3.77 4.76 -12.94
N LYS A 74 -4.85 4.09 -12.53
CA LYS A 74 -5.10 3.65 -11.15
C LYS A 74 -5.71 2.25 -11.15
N PHE A 75 -5.07 1.30 -10.46
CA PHE A 75 -5.55 -0.07 -10.30
C PHE A 75 -5.68 -0.38 -8.82
N PHE A 76 -6.89 -0.64 -8.32
CA PHE A 76 -7.13 -0.95 -6.90
C PHE A 76 -8.05 -2.16 -6.75
N HIS A 77 -7.69 -3.07 -5.85
CA HIS A 77 -8.46 -4.28 -5.59
C HIS A 77 -8.98 -4.29 -4.16
N ARG A 78 -10.22 -4.78 -3.98
CA ARG A 78 -10.84 -4.92 -2.64
C ARG A 78 -10.26 -6.09 -1.84
N HIS A 79 -9.58 -7.03 -2.49
CA HIS A 79 -9.00 -8.21 -1.86
C HIS A 79 -7.51 -8.32 -2.17
N TYR A 80 -6.70 -8.59 -1.13
CA TYR A 80 -5.25 -8.78 -1.23
C TYR A 80 -4.82 -9.96 -2.12
N ALA A 81 -5.75 -10.89 -2.39
CA ALA A 81 -5.53 -12.09 -3.20
C ALA A 81 -5.71 -11.87 -4.71
N THR A 82 -6.23 -10.71 -5.13
CA THR A 82 -6.36 -10.38 -6.56
C THR A 82 -5.20 -9.47 -6.94
N ARG A 83 -4.19 -10.03 -7.60
CA ARG A 83 -3.09 -9.27 -8.22
C ARG A 83 -3.20 -9.38 -9.74
N GLU A 84 -3.44 -8.26 -10.40
CA GLU A 84 -3.09 -8.13 -11.82
C GLU A 84 -1.56 -8.26 -11.93
N SER A 85 -1.09 -9.11 -12.85
CA SER A 85 0.34 -9.22 -13.12
C SER A 85 0.83 -7.96 -13.82
N ALA A 86 2.11 -7.61 -13.70
CA ALA A 86 2.69 -6.47 -14.42
C ALA A 86 2.48 -6.55 -15.96
N GLY A 87 2.17 -7.74 -16.50
CA GLY A 87 1.82 -7.94 -17.90
C GLY A 87 0.42 -7.47 -18.30
N THR A 88 -0.53 -7.30 -17.38
CA THR A 88 -1.90 -6.85 -17.72
C THR A 88 -2.00 -5.33 -17.88
N ILE A 89 -1.03 -4.58 -17.38
CA ILE A 89 -1.04 -3.10 -17.35
C ILE A 89 -0.54 -2.51 -18.70
N ARG A 90 -0.22 -3.35 -19.68
CA ARG A 90 0.16 -2.95 -21.04
C ARG A 90 -0.73 -3.63 -22.08
N ASP A 91 -1.91 -3.09 -22.32
CA ASP A 91 -2.68 -3.28 -23.56
C ASP A 91 -3.34 -1.96 -23.97
#